data_AF-A0A7J4FV69-F1
#
_entry.id   AF-A0A7J4FV69-F1
#
_cell.length_a   1.000
_cell.length_b   1.000
_cell.length_c   1.000
_cell.angle_alpha   90.00
_cell.angle_beta   90.00
_cell.angle_gamma   90.00
#
_symmetry.space_group_name_H-M   'P 1'
#
loop_
_entity.id
_entity.type
_entity.pdbx_description
1 polymer ?
#
loop_
_entity_poly.entity_id
_entity_poly.type
_entity_poly.pdbx_seq_one_letter_code
_entity_poly.pdbx_strand_id
1 'polypeptide(L)' 'MRIKKPRGTRDFSAREMEKREYVENIIISVIRSYNYKRVLTPTFEHVELFELKSGEEIQEHLYVFEDKSGRRLCLR' A
#
# COMPACT_ATOMS: atom_id res chain seq x y z
N MET A 1 -27.33 -0.14 -13.05
CA MET A 1 -26.49 0.59 -12.06
C MET A 1 -25.05 0.54 -12.54
N ARG A 2 -24.36 1.68 -12.72
CA ARG A 2 -22.96 1.69 -13.18
C ARG A 2 -22.04 1.74 -11.96
N ILE A 3 -21.27 0.69 -11.74
CA ILE A 3 -20.30 0.60 -10.65
C ILE A 3 -19.20 1.64 -10.91
N LYS A 4 -18.87 2.43 -9.89
CA LYS A 4 -17.78 3.43 -9.93
C LYS A 4 -16.68 3.00 -8.96
N LYS A 5 -15.48 3.55 -9.14
CA LYS A 5 -14.38 3.35 -8.20
C LYS A 5 -14.73 3.83 -6.78
N PRO A 6 -14.18 3.20 -5.73
CA PRO A 6 -14.36 3.67 -4.35
C PRO A 6 -13.84 5.11 -4.17
N ARG A 7 -14.50 5.88 -3.31
CA ARG A 7 -14.05 7.23 -2.94
C ARG A 7 -12.65 7.15 -2.31
N GLY A 8 -11.76 8.07 -2.69
CA GLY A 8 -10.37 8.08 -2.22
C GLY A 8 -9.40 7.27 -3.10
N THR A 9 -9.90 6.49 -4.07
CA THR A 9 -9.06 5.76 -5.03
C THR A 9 -8.93 6.49 -6.37
N ARG A 10 -7.90 6.14 -7.15
CA ARG A 10 -7.64 6.72 -8.47
C ARG A 10 -7.38 5.60 -9.48
N ASP A 11 -8.00 5.75 -10.64
CA ASP A 11 -7.61 5.00 -11.84
C ASP A 11 -6.58 5.85 -12.55
N PHE A 12 -5.49 5.24 -13.00
CA PHE A 12 -4.46 5.92 -13.79
C PHE A 12 -4.62 5.52 -15.25
N SER A 13 -4.83 6.50 -16.12
CA SER A 13 -4.79 6.31 -17.57
C SER A 13 -3.38 5.97 -18.04
N ALA A 14 -3.25 5.49 -19.29
CA ALA A 14 -1.94 5.18 -19.89
C ALA A 14 -0.96 6.35 -19.78
N ARG A 15 -1.40 7.57 -20.12
CA ARG A 15 -0.59 8.79 -20.01
C ARG A 15 -0.16 9.13 -18.58
N GLU A 16 -0.99 8.80 -17.59
CA GLU A 16 -0.64 9.03 -16.17
C GLU A 16 0.34 7.96 -15.68
N MET A 17 0.18 6.72 -16.14
CA MET A 17 1.11 5.63 -15.85
C MET A 17 2.50 5.91 -16.43
N GLU A 18 2.61 6.42 -17.67
CA GLU A 18 3.90 6.82 -18.26
C GLU A 18 4.67 7.80 -17.36
N LYS A 19 3.98 8.83 -16.85
CA LYS A 19 4.58 9.81 -15.92
C LYS A 19 4.97 9.16 -14.60
N ARG A 20 4.15 8.25 -14.10
CA ARG A 20 4.39 7.55 -12.84
C ARG A 20 5.62 6.63 -12.95
N GLU A 21 5.68 5.83 -14.01
CA GLU A 21 6.81 4.95 -14.31
C GLU A 21 8.11 5.72 -14.49
N TYR A 22 8.07 6.90 -15.13
CA TYR A 22 9.25 7.78 -15.23
C TYR A 22 9.81 8.13 -13.84
N VAL A 23 8.96 8.54 -12.90
CA VAL A 23 9.38 8.87 -11.53
C VAL A 23 9.85 7.62 -10.77
N GLU A 24 9.11 6.51 -10.86
CA GLU A 24 9.48 5.26 -10.20
C GLU A 24 10.85 4.75 -10.69
N ASN A 25 11.14 4.84 -11.98
CA ASN A 25 12.42 4.43 -12.57
C ASN A 25 13.59 5.27 -12.05
N ILE A 26 13.40 6.58 -11.86
CA ILE A 26 14.43 7.44 -11.24
C ILE A 26 14.69 7.03 -9.80
N ILE A 27 13.65 6.77 -9.01
CA ILE A 27 13.80 6.33 -7.61
C ILE A 27 14.57 4.99 -7.56
N ILE A 28 14.20 4.05 -8.44
CA ILE A 28 14.85 2.73 -8.51
C ILE A 28 16.31 2.85 -8.93
N SER A 29 16.64 3.70 -9.89
CA SER A 29 18.02 3.87 -10.38
C SER A 29 18.92 4.43 -9.27
N VAL A 30 18.43 5.39 -8.50
CA VAL A 30 19.13 5.94 -7.33
C VAL A 30 19.32 4.87 -6.26
N ILE A 31 18.28 4.15 -5.85
CA ILE A 31 18.41 3.10 -4.81
C ILE A 31 19.45 2.04 -5.23
N ARG A 32 19.46 1.64 -6.50
CA ARG A 32 20.42 0.67 -7.04
C ARG A 32 21.85 1.19 -7.11
N SER A 33 22.07 2.48 -7.35
CA SER A 33 23.43 3.04 -7.39
C SER A 33 24.14 2.98 -6.03
N TYR A 34 23.37 2.89 -4.94
CA TYR A 34 23.87 2.66 -3.58
C TYR A 34 23.85 1.17 -3.17
N ASN A 35 23.73 0.25 -4.13
CA ASN A 35 23.74 -1.21 -3.92
C ASN A 35 22.62 -1.75 -3.02
N TYR A 36 21.54 -0.98 -2.80
CA TYR A 36 20.35 -1.50 -2.13
C TYR A 36 19.56 -2.42 -3.06
N LYS A 37 18.90 -3.41 -2.48
CA LYS A 37 18.03 -4.37 -3.17
C LYS A 37 16.59 -4.17 -2.74
N ARG A 38 15.67 -4.30 -3.69
CA ARG A 38 14.24 -4.20 -3.42
C ARG A 38 13.78 -5.44 -2.64
N VAL A 39 13.00 -5.20 -1.58
CA VAL A 39 12.17 -6.19 -0.91
C VAL A 39 10.71 -5.75 -1.05
N LEU A 40 9.81 -6.69 -1.35
CA LEU A 40 8.38 -6.44 -1.41
C LEU A 40 7.69 -7.34 -0.39
N THR A 41 7.03 -6.74 0.60
CA THR A 41 6.18 -7.44 1.56
C THR A 41 4.72 -7.42 1.08
N PRO A 42 3.84 -8.26 1.67
CA PRO A 42 2.42 -8.22 1.38
C PRO A 42 1.79 -6.82 1.52
N THR A 43 0.69 -6.59 0.79
CA THR A 43 -0.07 -5.33 0.84
C THR A 43 -0.90 -5.21 2.13
N PHE A 44 -1.16 -6.32 2.79
CA PHE A 44 -1.86 -6.37 4.07
C PHE A 44 -1.00 -7.06 5.12
N GLU A 45 -1.20 -6.69 6.38
CA GLU A 45 -0.49 -7.25 7.53
C GLU A 45 -1.47 -7.47 8.68
N HIS A 46 -1.02 -8.18 9.72
CA HIS A 46 -1.71 -8.27 11.00
C HIS A 46 -1.91 -6.88 11.63
N VAL A 47 -3.09 -6.60 12.16
CA VAL A 47 -3.39 -5.30 12.82
C VAL A 47 -2.42 -5.05 13.96
N GLU A 48 -2.09 -6.11 14.70
CA GLU A 48 -1.19 -6.10 15.85
C GLU A 48 0.19 -5.52 15.50
N LEU A 49 0.65 -5.67 14.25
CA LEU A 49 1.94 -5.14 13.81
C LEU A 49 2.01 -3.61 13.90
N PHE A 50 0.91 -2.92 13.64
CA PHE A 50 0.85 -1.45 13.66
C PHE A 50 0.57 -0.92 15.06
N GLU A 51 -0.22 -1.63 15.85
CA GLU A 51 -0.51 -1.28 17.25
C GLU A 51 0.77 -1.27 18.09
N LEU A 52 1.67 -2.22 17.84
CA LEU A 52 2.96 -2.32 18.55
C LEU A 52 3.81 -1.03 18.46
N LYS A 53 3.66 -0.24 17.39
CA LYS A 53 4.44 0.99 17.18
C LYS A 53 3.68 2.27 17.51
N SER A 54 2.36 2.27 17.35
CA SER A 54 1.55 3.50 17.33
C SER A 54 0.43 3.52 18.39
N GLY A 55 0.30 2.47 19.20
CA GLY A 55 -0.83 2.30 20.13
C GLY A 55 -2.13 1.90 19.41
N GLU A 56 -3.19 1.68 20.18
CA GLU A 56 -4.47 1.17 19.67
C GLU A 56 -5.23 2.21 18.81
N GLU A 57 -5.02 3.51 19.05
CA GLU A 57 -5.69 4.62 18.34
C GLU A 57 -5.41 4.61 16.82
N ILE A 58 -4.31 3.99 16.39
CA ILE A 58 -3.97 3.88 14.96
C ILE A 58 -5.06 3.15 14.16
N GLN A 59 -5.83 2.26 14.81
CA GLN A 59 -6.87 1.48 14.15
C GLN A 59 -7.93 2.36 13.47
N GLU A 60 -8.22 3.55 14.00
CA GLU A 60 -9.20 4.49 13.42
C GLU A 60 -8.80 4.99 12.03
N HIS A 61 -7.51 4.87 11.68
CA HIS A 61 -6.94 5.31 10.42
C HIS A 61 -6.54 4.15 9.50
N LEU A 62 -6.72 2.89 9.94
CA LEU A 62 -6.40 1.69 9.17
C LEU A 62 -7.63 1.14 8.45
N TYR A 63 -7.42 0.63 7.24
CA TYR A 63 -8.42 -0.20 6.58
C TYR A 63 -8.36 -1.63 7.13
N VAL A 64 -9.04 -1.86 8.26
CA VAL A 64 -9.12 -3.17 8.94
C VAL A 64 -10.20 -4.04 8.31
N PHE A 65 -9.90 -5.32 8.11
CA PHE A 65 -10.85 -6.34 7.65
C PHE A 65 -10.54 -7.71 8.27
N GLU A 66 -11.54 -8.57 8.32
CA GLU A 66 -11.39 -9.96 8.73
C GLU A 66 -11.24 -10.86 7.50
N ASP A 67 -10.27 -11.76 7.52
CA ASP A 67 -10.12 -12.75 6.45
C ASP A 67 -11.05 -13.96 6.66
N LYS A 68 -11.03 -14.90 5.71
CA LYS A 68 -11.92 -16.09 5.77
C LYS A 68 -11.64 -17.03 6.96
N SER A 69 -10.52 -16.86 7.64
CA SER A 69 -10.10 -17.68 8.79
C SER A 69 -10.27 -16.94 10.12
N GLY A 70 -10.93 -15.79 10.14
CA GLY A 70 -11.17 -15.01 11.35
C GLY A 70 -9.99 -14.14 11.79
N ARG A 71 -8.97 -13.96 10.94
CA ARG A 71 -7.80 -13.13 11.27
C ARG A 71 -8.09 -11.67 10.98
N ARG A 72 -7.75 -10.79 11.93
CA ARG A 72 -7.81 -9.34 11.76
C ARG A 72 -6.58 -8.86 11.00
N LEU A 73 -6.79 -8.29 9.81
CA LEU A 73 -5.75 -7.76 8.93
C LEU A 73 -6.03 -6.30 8.59
N CYS A 74 -5.03 -5.57 8.10
CA CYS A 74 -5.22 -4.23 7.56
C CYS A 74 -4.36 -3.96 6.33
N LEU A 75 -4.77 -3.00 5.49
CA LEU A 75 -3.94 -2.50 4.38
C LEU A 75 -2.77 -1.64 4.91
N ARG A 76 -1.58 -1.82 4.31
CA ARG A 76 -0.32 -1.10 4.60
C ARG A 76 -0.22 0.23 3.85
#